data_AF-A0A812S227-F1
#
_entry.id   AF-A0A812S227-F1
#
_cell.length_a   1.000
_cell.length_b   1.000
_cell.length_c   1.000
_cell.angle_alpha   90.00
_cell.angle_beta   90.00
_cell.angle_gamma   90.00
#
_symmetry.space_group_name_H-M   'P 1'
#
loop_
_entity.id
_entity.type
_entity.pdbx_description
1 polymer ?
#
loop_
_entity_poly.entity_id
_entity_poly.type
_entity_poly.pdbx_seq_one_letter_code
_entity_poly.pdbx_strand_id
1 'polypeptide(L)'
;ATSSGTPITTGERTGPGEIDDFLKNATQILKMMADKQSGPNTPGPSMKMLKKAVRRFENRMALVDSGATHPLREAKPEEWPGAPEVDVVIAGDGVTTMRQNQEVLKMTSGCPEVNEALALQLIARIEQEKLAQLEKATEESKQILVRAMKVQKDPEWEKSLRRFVTSGKFEDGYCAISSMPWATEVMNEDLVKTISDIPQSEKEAWDLMMTLGFNRRMRKRMMHKDWVIRFFSGRRSPIDKMFKSFENNGTMVLDVDVLRWTQLDMLDTNKGIMTLMLWGAATGRVAGTFTSVPRNNSFEHALRVVVINEVARMGRQIMCESMDVPNDDVAMCIWASSQSQEGLWDIH
;
A
#
# COMPACT_ATOMS: atom_id res chain seq x y z
N ALA A 1 13.58 42.94 62.24
CA ALA A 1 12.15 42.88 62.59
C ALA A 1 11.38 42.65 61.29
N THR A 2 11.07 41.39 60.95
CA THR A 2 9.77 40.69 61.18
C THR A 2 8.66 41.23 60.28
N SER A 3 8.32 40.54 59.17
CA SER A 3 7.24 39.53 59.02
C SER A 3 5.83 40.16 59.01
N SER A 4 4.95 39.89 58.04
CA SER A 4 4.26 38.60 57.93
C SER A 4 3.41 38.51 56.65
N GLY A 5 3.39 37.31 56.06
CA GLY A 5 2.34 36.85 55.15
C GLY A 5 1.57 35.69 55.79
N THR A 6 0.44 35.33 55.19
CA THR A 6 -0.32 34.11 55.48
C THR A 6 -0.95 33.55 54.19
N PRO A 7 -1.20 32.22 54.12
CA PRO A 7 -1.21 31.45 52.88
C PRO A 7 -2.60 30.99 52.42
N ILE A 8 -2.69 30.64 51.13
CA ILE A 8 -3.86 30.05 50.44
C ILE A 8 -3.76 28.51 50.49
N THR A 9 -4.92 27.90 50.74
CA THR A 9 -5.23 26.50 50.98
C THR A 9 -4.94 25.58 49.79
N THR A 10 -4.33 24.43 50.09
CA THR A 10 -4.03 23.33 49.19
C THR A 10 -5.27 22.51 48.83
N GLY A 11 -5.50 22.31 47.51
CA GLY A 11 -6.54 21.44 46.96
C GLY A 11 -6.28 19.95 47.21
N GLU A 12 -7.38 19.21 47.33
CA GLU A 12 -7.45 17.80 47.71
C GLU A 12 -6.75 16.86 46.71
N ARG A 13 -5.99 15.91 47.26
CA ARG A 13 -5.39 14.79 46.53
C ARG A 13 -6.47 13.82 46.07
N THR A 14 -6.59 13.62 44.76
CA THR A 14 -7.36 12.51 44.17
C THR A 14 -6.87 11.18 44.74
N GLY A 15 -7.78 10.43 45.36
CA GLY A 15 -7.47 9.23 46.12
C GLY A 15 -7.09 8.03 45.26
N PRO A 16 -6.30 7.08 45.78
CA PRO A 16 -5.89 5.85 45.07
C PRO A 16 -7.05 4.93 44.64
N GLY A 17 -8.29 5.22 45.04
CA GLY A 17 -9.47 4.40 44.74
C GLY A 17 -10.00 4.51 43.31
N GLU A 18 -9.95 5.70 42.68
CA GLU A 18 -10.49 5.89 41.32
C GLU A 18 -9.66 5.19 40.25
N ILE A 19 -8.33 5.15 40.45
CA ILE A 19 -7.40 4.41 39.58
C ILE A 19 -7.64 2.90 39.73
N ASP A 20 -7.87 2.42 40.96
CA ASP A 20 -8.18 1.02 41.19
C ASP A 20 -9.54 0.63 40.60
N ASP A 21 -10.52 1.54 40.56
CA ASP A 21 -11.84 1.27 39.97
C ASP A 21 -11.83 1.34 38.44
N PHE A 22 -11.04 2.23 37.83
CA PHE A 22 -10.76 2.21 36.39
C PHE A 22 -9.99 0.94 35.98
N LEU A 23 -8.97 0.54 36.77
CA LEU A 23 -8.21 -0.68 36.53
C LEU A 23 -9.06 -1.94 36.71
N LYS A 24 -9.99 -1.98 37.68
CA LYS A 24 -10.96 -3.09 37.82
C LYS A 24 -11.88 -3.17 36.61
N ASN A 25 -12.40 -2.04 36.12
CA ASN A 25 -13.25 -2.01 34.92
C ASN A 25 -12.50 -2.44 33.65
N ALA A 26 -11.27 -1.96 33.45
CA ALA A 26 -10.42 -2.37 32.32
C ALA A 26 -10.03 -3.87 32.40
N THR A 27 -9.77 -4.38 33.60
CA THR A 27 -9.47 -5.80 33.84
C THR A 27 -10.70 -6.68 33.58
N GLN A 28 -11.90 -6.20 33.90
CA GLN A 28 -13.16 -6.90 33.65
C GLN A 28 -13.48 -6.97 32.14
N ILE A 29 -13.20 -5.90 31.39
CA ILE A 29 -13.33 -5.86 29.93
C ILE A 29 -12.30 -6.79 29.26
N LEU A 30 -11.06 -6.80 29.72
CA LEU A 30 -10.01 -7.69 29.21
C LEU A 30 -10.26 -9.16 29.57
N LYS A 31 -10.81 -9.45 30.75
CA LYS A 31 -11.25 -10.80 31.13
C LYS A 31 -12.42 -11.27 30.27
N MET A 32 -13.39 -10.39 29.98
CA MET A 32 -14.47 -10.65 29.03
C MET A 32 -13.99 -10.85 27.59
N MET A 33 -12.85 -10.25 27.20
CA MET A 33 -12.21 -10.47 25.90
C MET A 33 -11.37 -11.76 25.85
N ALA A 34 -10.69 -12.11 26.94
CA ALA A 34 -9.93 -13.36 27.07
C ALA A 34 -10.86 -14.59 27.13
N ASP A 35 -11.99 -14.51 27.81
CA ASP A 35 -13.00 -15.59 27.85
C ASP A 35 -13.69 -15.80 26.48
N LYS A 36 -13.65 -14.80 25.58
CA LYS A 36 -14.17 -14.88 24.21
C LYS A 36 -13.14 -15.32 23.17
N GLN A 37 -11.84 -15.37 23.50
CA GLN A 37 -10.78 -15.82 22.61
C GLN A 37 -9.76 -16.69 23.37
N SER A 38 -9.87 -18.01 23.14
CA SER A 38 -8.87 -19.08 23.37
C SER A 38 -9.02 -19.99 24.61
N GLY A 39 -8.71 -21.28 24.37
CA GLY A 39 -8.91 -22.43 25.25
C GLY A 39 -7.92 -22.57 26.42
N PRO A 40 -7.91 -23.71 27.14
CA PRO A 40 -7.75 -23.75 28.60
C PRO A 40 -6.36 -23.51 29.20
N ASN A 41 -5.32 -23.09 28.45
CA ASN A 41 -3.95 -23.27 28.94
C ASN A 41 -2.91 -22.19 28.58
N THR A 42 -3.28 -20.91 28.45
CA THR A 42 -2.29 -19.82 28.32
C THR A 42 -2.42 -18.83 29.48
N PRO A 43 -1.40 -18.66 30.35
CA PRO A 43 -1.47 -17.69 31.44
C PRO A 43 -1.48 -16.28 30.85
N GLY A 44 -2.56 -15.53 31.10
CA GLY A 44 -2.70 -14.14 30.70
C GLY A 44 -1.62 -13.24 31.32
N PRO A 45 -1.33 -12.08 30.70
CA PRO A 45 -0.28 -11.17 31.16
C PRO A 45 -0.51 -10.70 32.62
N SER A 46 0.54 -10.82 33.44
CA SER A 46 0.50 -10.44 34.86
C SER A 46 0.26 -8.94 35.07
N MET A 47 -0.49 -8.59 36.11
CA MET A 47 -0.84 -7.20 36.42
C MET A 47 0.35 -6.30 36.78
N LYS A 48 1.46 -6.90 37.23
CA LYS A 48 2.74 -6.19 37.38
C LYS A 48 3.36 -5.83 36.02
N MET A 49 3.21 -6.68 35.01
CA MET A 49 3.69 -6.40 33.66
C MET A 49 2.83 -5.34 32.97
N LEU A 50 1.50 -5.38 33.16
CA LEU A 50 0.60 -4.36 32.63
C LEU A 50 0.89 -2.98 33.23
N LYS A 51 1.00 -2.88 34.56
CA LYS A 51 1.35 -1.61 35.25
C LYS A 51 2.73 -1.07 34.81
N LYS A 52 3.70 -1.96 34.55
CA LYS A 52 5.03 -1.56 34.06
C LYS A 52 5.01 -1.13 32.59
N ALA A 53 4.21 -1.78 31.74
CA ALA A 53 4.07 -1.43 30.34
C ALA A 53 3.33 -0.09 30.16
N VAL A 54 2.25 0.13 30.92
CA VAL A 54 1.48 1.39 30.93
C VAL A 54 2.35 2.55 31.40
N ARG A 55 3.04 2.42 32.54
CA ARG A 55 3.98 3.47 33.00
C ARG A 55 5.12 3.74 32.01
N ARG A 56 5.60 2.72 31.31
CA ARG A 56 6.67 2.88 30.30
C ARG A 56 6.15 3.57 29.03
N PHE A 57 4.89 3.32 28.67
CA PHE A 57 4.20 3.99 27.57
C PHE A 57 3.92 5.46 27.90
N GLU A 58 3.32 5.74 29.06
CA GLU A 58 3.00 7.10 29.51
C GLU A 58 4.25 8.00 29.59
N ASN A 59 5.38 7.46 30.04
CA ASN A 59 6.64 8.20 30.18
C ASN A 59 7.40 8.49 28.87
N ARG A 60 6.85 8.18 27.69
CA ARG A 60 7.50 8.42 26.38
C ARG A 60 6.57 9.03 25.33
N MET A 61 5.42 9.54 25.75
CA MET A 61 4.43 10.11 24.84
C MET A 61 4.63 11.62 24.74
N ALA A 62 4.70 12.15 23.50
CA ALA A 62 4.92 13.58 23.26
C ALA A 62 3.70 14.26 22.61
N LEU A 63 3.47 15.50 23.03
CA LEU A 63 2.55 16.42 22.36
C LEU A 63 3.28 17.10 21.20
N VAL A 64 2.67 17.09 20.03
CA VAL A 64 3.24 17.70 18.82
C VAL A 64 2.79 19.16 18.69
N ASP A 65 1.69 19.54 19.32
CA ASP A 65 1.14 20.89 19.26
C ASP A 65 0.47 21.28 20.59
N SER A 66 0.41 22.59 20.84
CA SER A 66 -0.19 23.25 22.00
C SER A 66 -1.71 23.07 22.11
N GLY A 67 -2.37 22.64 21.02
CA GLY A 67 -3.80 22.34 20.98
C GLY A 67 -4.18 20.87 21.19
N ALA A 68 -3.21 19.96 21.35
CA ALA A 68 -3.50 18.54 21.49
C ALA A 68 -3.82 18.20 22.96
N THR A 69 -5.02 17.64 23.21
CA THR A 69 -5.40 17.11 24.53
C THR A 69 -4.91 15.67 24.75
N HIS A 70 -4.35 15.04 23.71
CA HIS A 70 -3.86 13.67 23.73
C HIS A 70 -2.50 13.58 23.01
N PRO A 71 -1.59 12.73 23.47
CA PRO A 71 -0.30 12.55 22.82
C PRO A 71 -0.47 11.89 21.45
N LEU A 72 0.11 12.51 20.42
CA LEU A 72 -0.07 12.12 19.02
C LEU A 72 0.94 11.06 18.55
N ARG A 73 2.09 10.95 19.24
CA ARG A 73 3.13 9.94 18.94
C ARG A 73 4.04 9.65 20.13
N GLU A 74 4.75 8.53 20.05
CA GLU A 74 5.91 8.26 20.91
C GLU A 74 7.05 9.22 20.55
N ALA A 75 7.71 9.76 21.58
CA ALA A 75 8.86 10.64 21.44
C ALA A 75 10.09 9.86 20.99
N LYS A 76 10.88 10.44 20.09
CA LYS A 76 12.18 9.86 19.76
C LYS A 76 13.13 10.04 20.96
N PRO A 77 14.08 9.12 21.20
CA PRO A 77 15.01 9.19 22.33
C PRO A 77 15.78 10.51 22.42
N GLU A 78 16.03 11.14 21.27
CA GLU A 78 16.79 12.39 21.12
C GLU A 78 15.95 13.65 21.42
N GLU A 79 14.63 13.57 21.23
CA GLU A 79 13.70 14.70 21.39
C GLU A 79 13.32 14.90 22.88
N TRP A 80 13.30 13.81 23.65
CA TRP A 80 12.78 13.78 25.02
C TRP A 80 13.55 14.66 26.03
N PRO A 81 14.89 14.72 26.01
CA PRO A 81 15.65 15.51 26.99
C PRO A 81 15.47 17.03 26.83
N GLY A 82 15.18 17.49 25.60
CA GLY A 82 15.03 18.92 25.28
C GLY A 82 13.58 19.42 25.23
N ALA A 83 12.60 18.53 25.43
CA ALA A 83 11.19 18.86 25.33
C ALA A 83 10.69 19.60 26.59
N PRO A 84 10.12 20.82 26.46
CA PRO A 84 9.51 21.53 27.59
C PRO A 84 8.32 20.76 28.18
N GLU A 85 8.19 20.82 29.50
CA GLU A 85 7.02 20.31 30.22
C GLU A 85 5.87 21.32 30.13
N VAL A 86 4.66 20.81 29.85
CA VAL A 86 3.44 21.57 29.64
C VAL A 86 2.32 20.89 30.41
N ASP A 87 1.60 21.67 31.20
CA ASP A 87 0.44 21.20 31.95
C ASP A 87 -0.81 21.22 31.06
N VAL A 88 -1.44 20.06 30.88
CA VAL A 88 -2.64 19.90 30.06
C VAL A 88 -3.84 19.63 30.96
N VAL A 89 -4.91 20.40 30.74
CA VAL A 89 -6.21 20.17 31.39
C VAL A 89 -6.94 19.09 30.60
N ILE A 90 -7.11 17.93 31.21
CA ILE A 90 -7.93 16.84 30.67
C ILE A 90 -9.39 17.14 31.03
N ALA A 91 -10.32 16.84 30.12
CA ALA A 91 -11.75 17.02 30.36
C ALA A 91 -12.17 16.28 31.63
N GLY A 92 -12.51 17.04 32.70
CA GLY A 92 -12.85 16.51 34.03
C GLY A 92 -11.94 16.96 35.18
N ASP A 93 -11.47 18.22 35.18
CA ASP A 93 -10.70 18.89 36.26
C ASP A 93 -9.33 18.28 36.63
N GLY A 94 -8.80 17.36 35.82
CA GLY A 94 -7.45 16.80 36.01
C GLY A 94 -6.39 17.55 35.22
N VAL A 95 -5.38 18.12 35.89
CA VAL A 95 -4.16 18.63 35.23
C VAL A 95 -3.12 17.51 35.16
N THR A 96 -2.61 17.22 33.97
CA THR A 96 -1.50 16.27 33.76
C THR A 96 -0.33 16.95 33.06
N THR A 97 0.87 16.82 33.61
CA THR A 97 2.09 17.33 33.00
C THR A 97 2.54 16.42 31.86
N MET A 98 2.69 16.97 30.67
CA MET A 98 3.14 16.29 29.46
C MET A 98 4.37 17.00 28.88
N ARG A 99 5.08 16.38 27.92
CA ARG A 99 6.21 17.02 27.23
C ARG A 99 5.85 17.36 25.78
N GLN A 100 6.14 18.59 25.38
CA GLN A 100 5.83 19.12 24.05
C GLN A 100 7.09 19.26 23.20
N ASN A 101 7.02 18.98 21.90
CA ASN A 101 8.12 19.23 20.97
C ASN A 101 8.33 20.74 20.74
N GLN A 102 9.58 21.17 20.48
CA GLN A 102 9.94 22.58 20.29
C GLN A 102 9.38 23.22 19.00
N GLU A 103 8.85 22.42 18.07
CA GLU A 103 8.17 22.91 16.86
C GLU A 103 6.75 23.40 17.20
N VAL A 104 6.68 24.44 18.02
CA VAL A 104 5.42 25.01 18.51
C VAL A 104 4.79 25.85 17.40
N LEU A 105 3.67 25.38 16.85
CA LEU A 105 2.77 26.20 16.06
C LEU A 105 2.14 27.24 16.99
N LYS A 106 2.19 28.53 16.64
CA LYS A 106 1.52 29.55 17.44
C LYS A 106 0.04 29.48 17.15
N MET A 107 -0.78 29.16 18.15
CA MET A 107 -2.23 29.21 17.97
C MET A 107 -2.74 30.65 18.14
N THR A 108 -3.29 31.24 17.08
CA THR A 108 -4.03 32.50 17.15
C THR A 108 -5.48 32.24 16.75
N SER A 109 -6.42 32.54 17.64
CA SER A 109 -7.87 32.36 17.39
C SER A 109 -8.32 30.95 16.97
N GLY A 110 -7.61 29.90 17.39
CA GLY A 110 -7.94 28.50 17.05
C GLY A 110 -7.31 28.00 15.75
N CYS A 111 -6.54 28.83 15.03
CA CYS A 111 -5.80 28.45 13.84
C CYS A 111 -4.29 28.34 14.17
N PRO A 112 -3.62 27.24 13.81
CA PRO A 112 -2.16 27.14 13.93
C PRO A 112 -1.48 28.07 12.91
N GLU A 113 -0.70 29.02 13.39
CA GLU A 113 0.09 29.96 12.62
C GLU A 113 1.58 29.60 12.69
N VAL A 114 2.20 29.54 11.51
CA VAL A 114 3.64 29.36 11.33
C VAL A 114 4.22 30.74 11.00
N ASN A 115 5.38 31.10 11.57
CA ASN A 115 6.02 32.35 11.14
C ASN A 115 6.49 32.23 9.67
N GLU A 116 6.56 33.36 8.96
CA GLU A 116 6.92 33.37 7.54
C GLU A 116 8.27 32.69 7.26
N ALA A 117 9.28 32.93 8.12
CA ALA A 117 10.61 32.33 7.97
C ALA A 117 10.60 30.79 8.08
N LEU A 118 9.82 30.22 9.00
CA LEU A 118 9.66 28.79 9.21
C LEU A 118 8.81 28.18 8.08
N ALA A 119 7.76 28.87 7.63
CA ALA A 119 6.98 28.45 6.48
C ALA A 119 7.85 28.38 5.22
N LEU A 120 8.69 29.39 4.95
CA LEU A 120 9.64 29.40 3.84
C LEU A 120 10.69 28.28 3.96
N GLN A 121 11.20 28.00 5.16
CA GLN A 121 12.11 26.87 5.39
C GLN A 121 11.45 25.52 5.11
N LEU A 122 10.21 25.33 5.55
CA LEU A 122 9.45 24.10 5.30
C LEU A 122 9.16 23.91 3.81
N ILE A 123 8.77 24.98 3.12
CA ILE A 123 8.55 24.96 1.66
C ILE A 123 9.85 24.56 0.95
N ALA A 124 10.96 25.25 1.24
CA ALA A 124 12.25 24.96 0.62
C ALA A 124 12.69 23.50 0.86
N ARG A 125 12.43 22.96 2.06
CA ARG A 125 12.70 21.55 2.37
C ARG A 125 11.85 20.60 1.54
N ILE A 126 10.53 20.85 1.45
CA ILE A 126 9.61 20.03 0.66
C ILE A 126 10.00 20.08 -0.82
N GLU A 127 10.30 21.26 -1.34
CA GLU A 127 10.76 21.46 -2.72
C GLU A 127 12.05 20.68 -2.99
N GLN A 128 13.02 20.75 -2.08
CA GLN A 128 14.27 19.99 -2.21
C GLN A 128 14.03 18.48 -2.21
N GLU A 129 13.18 17.97 -1.32
CA GLU A 129 12.82 16.54 -1.26
C GLU A 129 12.07 16.11 -2.54
N LYS A 130 11.19 16.95 -3.08
CA LYS A 130 10.47 16.70 -4.34
C LYS A 130 11.37 16.75 -5.57
N LEU A 131 12.30 17.70 -5.62
CA LEU A 131 13.30 17.79 -6.69
C LEU A 131 14.20 16.55 -6.70
N ALA A 132 14.67 16.09 -5.54
CA ALA A 132 15.48 14.88 -5.45
C ALA A 132 14.69 13.62 -5.90
N GLN A 133 13.40 13.53 -5.55
CA GLN A 133 12.54 12.44 -6.03
C GLN A 133 12.36 12.49 -7.56
N LEU A 134 12.14 13.68 -8.12
CA LEU A 134 11.94 13.88 -9.56
C LEU A 134 13.22 13.57 -10.35
N GLU A 135 14.37 14.03 -9.86
CA GLU A 135 15.67 13.77 -10.48
C GLU A 135 15.94 12.26 -10.56
N LYS A 136 15.71 11.55 -9.44
CA LYS A 136 15.84 10.09 -9.40
C LYS A 136 14.92 9.40 -10.42
N ALA A 137 13.63 9.77 -10.45
CA ALA A 137 12.67 9.19 -11.39
C ALA A 137 13.03 9.49 -12.87
N THR A 138 13.57 10.68 -13.13
CA THR A 138 14.03 11.09 -14.47
C THR A 138 15.22 10.26 -14.92
N GLU A 139 16.20 10.04 -14.05
CA GLU A 139 17.37 9.23 -14.35
C GLU A 139 17.00 7.75 -14.56
N GLU A 140 16.10 7.20 -13.73
CA GLU A 140 15.56 5.85 -13.93
C GLU A 140 14.86 5.72 -15.31
N SER A 141 14.01 6.69 -15.66
CA SER A 141 13.32 6.71 -16.96
C SER A 141 14.30 6.78 -18.14
N LYS A 142 15.34 7.61 -18.03
CA LYS A 142 16.40 7.74 -19.03
C LYS A 142 17.15 6.43 -19.22
N GLN A 143 17.47 5.73 -18.14
CA GLN A 143 18.17 4.45 -18.22
C GLN A 143 17.35 3.39 -18.96
N ILE A 144 16.04 3.32 -18.72
CA ILE A 144 15.14 2.39 -19.42
C ILE A 144 15.09 2.74 -20.92
N LEU A 145 14.99 4.02 -21.28
CA LEU A 145 15.03 4.46 -22.68
C LEU A 145 16.34 4.07 -23.38
N VAL A 146 17.48 4.25 -22.71
CA VAL A 146 18.79 3.85 -23.25
C VAL A 146 18.87 2.33 -23.45
N ARG A 147 18.28 1.53 -22.56
CA ARG A 147 18.18 0.06 -22.74
C ARG A 147 17.33 -0.26 -23.96
N ALA A 148 16.17 0.36 -24.10
CA ALA A 148 15.25 0.16 -25.23
C ALA A 148 15.89 0.51 -26.58
N MET A 149 16.64 1.62 -26.68
CA MET A 149 17.33 2.03 -27.90
C MET A 149 18.42 1.06 -28.36
N LYS A 150 18.96 0.23 -27.47
CA LYS A 150 19.97 -0.79 -27.80
C LYS A 150 19.35 -2.08 -28.35
N VAL A 151 18.04 -2.27 -28.17
CA VAL A 151 17.34 -3.47 -28.61
C VAL A 151 17.04 -3.39 -30.10
N GLN A 152 17.44 -4.42 -30.84
CA GLN A 152 17.06 -4.59 -32.23
C GLN A 152 15.77 -5.40 -32.30
N LYS A 153 14.87 -5.03 -33.22
CA LYS A 153 13.64 -5.78 -33.45
C LYS A 153 13.96 -7.13 -34.08
N ASP A 154 13.24 -8.15 -33.63
CA ASP A 154 13.41 -9.54 -34.05
C ASP A 154 12.10 -10.03 -34.71
N PRO A 155 12.11 -10.40 -36.01
CA PRO A 155 10.95 -11.00 -36.66
C PRO A 155 10.42 -12.24 -35.95
N GLU A 156 11.29 -13.00 -35.25
CA GLU A 156 10.92 -14.15 -34.42
C GLU A 156 10.48 -13.71 -33.00
N TRP A 157 9.54 -12.77 -32.93
CA TRP A 157 9.12 -12.14 -31.66
C TRP A 157 8.68 -13.16 -30.59
N GLU A 158 8.07 -14.29 -30.98
CA GLU A 158 7.63 -15.36 -30.06
C GLU A 158 8.80 -15.98 -29.30
N LYS A 159 9.95 -16.15 -29.97
CA LYS A 159 11.17 -16.66 -29.36
C LYS A 159 11.73 -15.66 -28.36
N SER A 160 11.70 -14.37 -28.69
CA SER A 160 12.04 -13.30 -27.75
C SER A 160 11.10 -13.27 -26.55
N LEU A 161 9.79 -13.51 -26.75
CA LEU A 161 8.81 -13.59 -25.65
C LEU A 161 9.09 -14.79 -24.74
N ARG A 162 9.39 -15.95 -25.33
CA ARG A 162 9.80 -17.15 -24.58
C ARG A 162 11.09 -16.90 -23.78
N ARG A 163 12.07 -16.17 -24.34
CA ARG A 163 13.25 -15.72 -23.59
C ARG A 163 12.86 -14.79 -22.45
N PHE A 164 11.98 -13.83 -22.66
CA PHE A 164 11.54 -12.92 -21.61
C PHE A 164 10.89 -13.65 -20.44
N VAL A 165 10.01 -14.62 -20.72
CA VAL A 165 9.35 -15.41 -19.68
C VAL A 165 10.35 -16.22 -18.85
N THR A 166 11.42 -16.71 -19.48
CA THR A 166 12.44 -17.53 -18.79
C THR A 166 13.55 -16.70 -18.13
N SER A 167 13.98 -15.61 -18.75
CA SER A 167 15.06 -14.74 -18.29
C SER A 167 14.57 -13.62 -17.37
N GLY A 168 13.32 -13.20 -17.51
CA GLY A 168 12.71 -12.04 -16.87
C GLY A 168 13.37 -10.69 -17.19
N LYS A 169 14.22 -10.60 -18.22
CA LYS A 169 14.96 -9.37 -18.54
C LYS A 169 14.16 -8.44 -19.43
N PHE A 170 14.18 -7.15 -19.10
CA PHE A 170 13.51 -6.10 -19.86
C PHE A 170 13.84 -6.14 -21.36
N GLU A 171 15.10 -6.36 -21.74
CA GLU A 171 15.54 -6.35 -23.14
C GLU A 171 14.83 -7.41 -23.98
N ASP A 172 14.67 -8.62 -23.43
CA ASP A 172 13.97 -9.71 -24.10
C ASP A 172 12.48 -9.38 -24.25
N GLY A 173 11.86 -8.83 -23.19
CA GLY A 173 10.44 -8.45 -23.20
C GLY A 173 10.15 -7.31 -24.15
N TYR A 174 10.98 -6.26 -24.13
CA TYR A 174 10.84 -5.12 -25.03
C TYR A 174 11.08 -5.53 -26.49
N CYS A 175 12.10 -6.36 -26.76
CA CYS A 175 12.34 -6.94 -28.10
C CYS A 175 11.10 -7.69 -28.59
N ALA A 176 10.54 -8.56 -27.76
CA ALA A 176 9.36 -9.35 -28.10
C ALA A 176 8.16 -8.47 -28.45
N ILE A 177 7.73 -7.59 -27.54
CA ILE A 177 6.50 -6.83 -27.74
C ILE A 177 6.66 -5.77 -28.84
N SER A 178 7.79 -5.07 -28.90
CA SER A 178 8.01 -4.05 -29.95
C SER A 178 8.17 -4.63 -31.36
N SER A 179 8.41 -5.94 -31.48
CA SER A 179 8.53 -6.66 -32.75
C SER A 179 7.24 -7.39 -33.14
N MET A 180 6.17 -7.31 -32.33
CA MET A 180 4.89 -7.93 -32.68
C MET A 180 4.25 -7.27 -33.90
N PRO A 181 3.50 -8.02 -34.74
CA PRO A 181 2.90 -7.47 -35.97
C PRO A 181 1.91 -6.32 -35.74
N TRP A 182 1.28 -6.28 -34.57
CA TRP A 182 0.32 -5.23 -34.20
C TRP A 182 0.99 -4.02 -33.53
N ALA A 183 2.27 -4.10 -33.16
CA ALA A 183 2.98 -3.03 -32.48
C ALA A 183 3.34 -1.91 -33.46
N THR A 184 2.64 -0.78 -33.36
CA THR A 184 2.94 0.42 -34.17
C THR A 184 4.08 1.22 -33.56
N GLU A 185 4.76 2.05 -34.35
CA GLU A 185 5.85 2.93 -33.86
C GLU A 185 5.40 3.87 -32.73
N VAL A 186 4.13 4.31 -32.77
CA VAL A 186 3.51 5.16 -31.73
C VAL A 186 3.47 4.45 -30.37
N MET A 187 3.41 3.12 -30.33
CA MET A 187 3.37 2.36 -29.07
C MET A 187 4.72 2.30 -28.36
N ASN A 188 5.84 2.55 -29.05
CA ASN A 188 7.16 2.25 -28.49
C ASN A 188 7.42 3.02 -27.19
N GLU A 189 7.01 4.28 -27.08
CA GLU A 189 7.18 5.06 -25.84
C GLU A 189 6.40 4.49 -24.66
N ASP A 190 5.18 4.00 -24.90
CA ASP A 190 4.34 3.42 -23.85
C ASP A 190 4.73 1.97 -23.54
N LEU A 191 5.30 1.24 -24.51
CA LEU A 191 5.88 -0.08 -24.30
C LEU A 191 7.08 -0.04 -23.35
N VAL A 192 7.92 0.99 -23.47
CA VAL A 192 9.05 1.23 -22.54
C VAL A 192 8.56 1.36 -21.10
N LYS A 193 7.40 2.01 -20.88
CA LYS A 193 6.78 2.20 -19.56
C LYS A 193 5.99 0.97 -19.07
N THR A 194 5.74 0.01 -19.95
CA THR A 194 4.89 -1.16 -19.69
C THR A 194 5.73 -2.38 -19.32
N ILE A 195 6.88 -2.58 -19.98
CA ILE A 195 7.77 -3.71 -19.71
C ILE A 195 8.76 -3.34 -18.60
N SER A 196 8.99 -4.27 -17.68
CA SER A 196 10.00 -4.15 -16.62
C SER A 196 10.75 -5.47 -16.46
N ASP A 197 11.90 -5.43 -15.79
CA ASP A 197 12.52 -6.65 -15.30
C ASP A 197 11.56 -7.36 -14.33
N ILE A 198 11.41 -8.68 -14.51
CA ILE A 198 10.54 -9.54 -13.71
C ILE A 198 11.36 -10.11 -12.53
N PRO A 199 10.79 -10.19 -11.31
CA PRO A 199 11.38 -10.90 -10.18
C PRO A 199 11.85 -12.30 -10.54
N GLN A 200 13.10 -12.63 -10.22
CA GLN A 200 13.73 -13.90 -10.60
C GLN A 200 13.46 -15.03 -9.60
N SER A 201 12.96 -14.67 -8.41
CA SER A 201 12.65 -15.63 -7.36
C SER A 201 11.30 -15.32 -6.70
N GLU A 202 10.68 -16.35 -6.12
CA GLU A 202 9.47 -16.18 -5.31
C GLU A 202 9.69 -15.25 -4.11
N LYS A 203 10.93 -15.16 -3.60
CA LYS A 203 11.30 -14.23 -2.53
C LYS A 203 11.21 -12.78 -2.99
N GLU A 204 11.77 -12.46 -4.16
CA GLU A 204 11.68 -11.11 -4.72
C GLU A 204 10.22 -10.72 -5.02
N ALA A 205 9.44 -11.65 -5.57
CA ALA A 205 8.01 -11.44 -5.77
C ALA A 205 7.24 -11.27 -4.44
N TRP A 206 7.61 -12.02 -3.40
CA TRP A 206 7.04 -11.88 -2.07
C TRP A 206 7.34 -10.50 -1.47
N ASP A 207 8.57 -10.03 -1.60
CA ASP A 207 9.00 -8.71 -1.13
C ASP A 207 8.27 -7.60 -1.90
N LEU A 208 8.10 -7.74 -3.22
CA LEU A 208 7.28 -6.85 -4.04
C LEU A 208 5.81 -6.81 -3.57
N MET A 209 5.23 -7.96 -3.23
CA MET A 209 3.87 -7.98 -2.66
C MET A 209 3.83 -7.29 -1.28
N MET A 210 4.92 -7.31 -0.51
CA MET A 210 5.01 -6.58 0.76
C MET A 210 5.07 -5.07 0.54
N THR A 211 5.88 -4.60 -0.41
CA THR A 211 5.98 -3.16 -0.74
C THR A 211 4.67 -2.61 -1.28
N LEU A 212 3.95 -3.39 -2.08
CA LEU A 212 2.61 -3.06 -2.55
C LEU A 212 1.55 -3.06 -1.44
N GLY A 213 1.87 -3.57 -0.25
CA GLY A 213 0.99 -3.54 0.93
C GLY A 213 0.01 -4.70 1.05
N PHE A 214 0.15 -5.77 0.25
CA PHE A 214 -0.75 -6.92 0.35
C PHE A 214 -0.61 -7.58 1.71
N ASN A 215 -1.71 -7.94 2.37
CA ASN A 215 -1.61 -8.64 3.66
C ASN A 215 -1.05 -10.07 3.49
N ARG A 216 -0.50 -10.64 4.58
CA ARG A 216 0.15 -11.96 4.55
C ARG A 216 -0.74 -13.08 4.01
N ARG A 217 -2.05 -13.05 4.32
CA ARG A 217 -3.00 -14.05 3.82
C ARG A 217 -3.13 -13.97 2.30
N MET A 218 -3.25 -12.76 1.75
CA MET A 218 -3.33 -12.54 0.31
C MET A 218 -2.07 -13.02 -0.40
N ARG A 219 -0.89 -12.62 0.10
CA ARG A 219 0.40 -13.04 -0.48
C ARG A 219 0.55 -14.56 -0.54
N LYS A 220 0.18 -15.27 0.53
CA LYS A 220 0.17 -16.75 0.53
C LYS A 220 -0.76 -17.33 -0.53
N ARG A 221 -1.96 -16.75 -0.73
CA ARG A 221 -2.87 -17.20 -1.79
C ARG A 221 -2.25 -16.97 -3.17
N MET A 222 -1.67 -15.79 -3.40
CA MET A 222 -1.03 -15.45 -4.68
C MET A 222 0.15 -16.37 -5.02
N MET A 223 0.86 -16.91 -4.03
CA MET A 223 1.97 -17.85 -4.29
C MET A 223 1.52 -19.26 -4.67
N HIS A 224 0.36 -19.72 -4.20
CA HIS A 224 -0.04 -21.12 -4.28
C HIS A 224 -1.29 -21.39 -5.13
N LYS A 225 -1.96 -20.34 -5.61
CA LYS A 225 -3.20 -20.46 -6.40
C LYS A 225 -3.01 -19.82 -7.76
N ASP A 226 -3.81 -20.29 -8.70
CA ASP A 226 -3.98 -19.67 -9.99
C ASP A 226 -4.82 -18.39 -9.88
N TRP A 227 -4.49 -17.41 -10.71
CA TRP A 227 -5.03 -16.06 -10.67
C TRP A 227 -6.04 -15.87 -11.80
N VAL A 228 -7.25 -15.51 -11.40
CA VAL A 228 -8.24 -14.92 -12.28
C VAL A 228 -8.23 -13.42 -12.02
N ILE A 229 -7.67 -12.66 -12.96
CA ILE A 229 -7.46 -11.21 -12.76
C ILE A 229 -8.63 -10.45 -13.34
N ARG A 230 -9.15 -9.47 -12.61
CA ARG A 230 -10.14 -8.51 -13.06
C ARG A 230 -9.49 -7.14 -13.09
N PHE A 231 -9.23 -6.64 -14.29
CA PHE A 231 -8.71 -5.30 -14.50
C PHE A 231 -9.87 -4.30 -14.56
N PHE A 232 -9.70 -3.20 -13.83
CA PHE A 232 -10.57 -2.02 -13.92
C PHE A 232 -12.05 -2.32 -13.60
N SER A 233 -12.29 -3.05 -12.50
CA SER A 233 -13.63 -3.48 -12.08
C SER A 233 -14.54 -2.36 -11.55
N GLY A 234 -14.08 -1.12 -11.54
CA GLY A 234 -14.78 0.06 -11.07
C GLY A 234 -14.95 0.08 -9.55
N ARG A 235 -15.88 0.90 -9.06
CA ARG A 235 -16.30 0.89 -7.66
C ARG A 235 -17.01 -0.43 -7.33
N ARG A 236 -16.99 -0.80 -6.04
CA ARG A 236 -17.71 -1.99 -5.52
C ARG A 236 -19.15 -2.01 -6.00
N SER A 237 -19.55 -3.13 -6.58
CA SER A 237 -20.87 -3.33 -7.20
C SER A 237 -21.43 -4.70 -6.82
N PRO A 238 -22.76 -4.90 -6.80
CA PRO A 238 -23.37 -6.21 -6.57
C PRO A 238 -22.84 -7.32 -7.51
N ILE A 239 -22.40 -6.96 -8.74
CA ILE A 239 -21.83 -7.91 -9.70
C ILE A 239 -20.54 -8.59 -9.19
N ASP A 240 -19.82 -7.98 -8.24
CA ASP A 240 -18.63 -8.57 -7.63
C ASP A 240 -18.94 -9.89 -6.90
N LYS A 241 -20.19 -10.08 -6.47
CA LYS A 241 -20.63 -11.34 -5.86
C LYS A 241 -20.61 -12.49 -6.85
N MET A 242 -20.83 -12.23 -8.14
CA MET A 242 -20.76 -13.28 -9.18
C MET A 242 -19.34 -13.81 -9.29
N PHE A 243 -18.31 -12.97 -9.10
CA PHE A 243 -16.93 -13.41 -9.23
C PHE A 243 -16.45 -14.29 -8.08
N LYS A 244 -17.17 -14.32 -6.95
CA LYS A 244 -16.88 -15.25 -5.85
C LYS A 244 -16.99 -16.71 -6.27
N SER A 245 -17.80 -17.04 -7.28
CA SER A 245 -17.88 -18.43 -7.77
C SER A 245 -16.60 -18.91 -8.46
N PHE A 246 -15.75 -18.00 -8.92
CA PHE A 246 -14.43 -18.33 -9.47
C PHE A 246 -13.36 -18.52 -8.39
N GLU A 247 -13.63 -18.17 -7.12
CA GLU A 247 -12.72 -18.50 -6.01
C GLU A 247 -12.99 -19.94 -5.54
N ASN A 248 -12.03 -20.84 -5.73
CA ASN A 248 -12.10 -22.21 -5.22
C ASN A 248 -10.78 -22.61 -4.53
N ASN A 249 -10.52 -23.90 -4.31
CA ASN A 249 -9.29 -24.34 -3.65
C ASN A 249 -8.02 -24.10 -4.49
N GLY A 250 -8.12 -24.15 -5.83
CA GLY A 250 -7.01 -23.95 -6.76
C GLY A 250 -6.92 -22.52 -7.32
N THR A 251 -8.03 -21.78 -7.41
CA THR A 251 -8.08 -20.45 -8.03
C THR A 251 -8.39 -19.35 -7.04
N MET A 252 -7.94 -18.13 -7.34
CA MET A 252 -8.30 -16.91 -6.64
C MET A 252 -8.62 -15.77 -7.61
N VAL A 253 -9.50 -14.86 -7.20
CA VAL A 253 -9.82 -13.66 -7.96
C VAL A 253 -9.01 -12.48 -7.44
N LEU A 254 -8.34 -11.77 -8.36
CA LEU A 254 -7.58 -10.55 -8.10
C LEU A 254 -8.26 -9.37 -8.78
N ASP A 255 -8.87 -8.48 -8.00
CA ASP A 255 -9.36 -7.20 -8.50
C ASP A 255 -8.20 -6.20 -8.54
N VAL A 256 -7.73 -5.86 -9.74
CA VAL A 256 -6.67 -4.88 -9.99
C VAL A 256 -7.29 -3.59 -10.53
N ASP A 257 -7.50 -2.64 -9.62
CA ASP A 257 -8.11 -1.35 -9.92
C ASP A 257 -7.75 -0.30 -8.86
N VAL A 258 -7.32 0.88 -9.31
CA VAL A 258 -7.02 2.05 -8.47
C VAL A 258 -8.22 2.49 -7.62
N LEU A 259 -9.45 2.29 -8.11
CA LEU A 259 -10.70 2.59 -7.39
C LEU A 259 -11.01 1.59 -6.27
N ARG A 260 -10.38 0.41 -6.29
CA ARG A 260 -10.43 -0.56 -5.19
C ARG A 260 -9.35 -0.27 -4.17
N TRP A 261 -8.16 0.04 -4.68
CA TRP A 261 -6.99 0.36 -3.86
C TRP A 261 -5.96 1.13 -4.69
N THR A 262 -5.55 2.29 -4.20
CA THR A 262 -4.64 3.21 -4.90
C THR A 262 -3.27 2.64 -5.25
N GLN A 263 -2.80 1.63 -4.52
CA GLN A 263 -1.55 0.91 -4.82
C GLN A 263 -1.66 -0.02 -6.03
N LEU A 264 -2.87 -0.24 -6.56
CA LEU A 264 -3.16 -1.06 -7.74
C LEU A 264 -3.30 -0.21 -9.01
N ASP A 265 -2.54 0.88 -9.09
CA ASP A 265 -2.43 1.68 -10.30
C ASP A 265 -1.50 1.01 -11.31
N MET A 266 -2.07 0.54 -12.41
CA MET A 266 -1.33 -0.09 -13.49
C MET A 266 -0.45 0.89 -14.25
N LEU A 267 -0.75 2.19 -14.22
CA LEU A 267 0.03 3.22 -14.91
C LEU A 267 1.29 3.64 -14.13
N ASP A 268 1.40 3.26 -12.86
CA ASP A 268 2.60 3.52 -12.07
C ASP A 268 3.80 2.76 -12.67
N THR A 269 4.81 3.52 -13.09
CA THR A 269 6.01 3.00 -13.75
C THR A 269 7.03 2.43 -12.77
N ASN A 270 6.87 2.65 -11.47
CA ASN A 270 7.86 2.27 -10.46
C ASN A 270 7.54 0.93 -9.80
N LYS A 271 8.12 -0.18 -10.31
CA LYS A 271 8.04 -1.55 -9.72
C LYS A 271 6.69 -1.81 -9.02
N GLY A 272 5.61 -1.55 -9.77
CA GLY A 272 4.27 -1.49 -9.23
C GLY A 272 3.52 -2.80 -9.39
N ILE A 273 2.19 -2.69 -9.34
CA ILE A 273 1.31 -3.83 -9.60
C ILE A 273 1.52 -4.44 -10.99
N MET A 274 1.91 -3.64 -12.00
CA MET A 274 2.23 -4.12 -13.36
C MET A 274 3.35 -5.17 -13.34
N THR A 275 4.46 -4.89 -12.66
CA THR A 275 5.59 -5.83 -12.53
C THR A 275 5.16 -7.13 -11.84
N LEU A 276 4.30 -7.04 -10.82
CA LEU A 276 3.76 -8.23 -10.14
C LEU A 276 2.85 -9.05 -11.06
N MET A 277 2.05 -8.40 -11.90
CA MET A 277 1.21 -9.09 -12.88
C MET A 277 2.05 -9.77 -13.96
N LEU A 278 3.10 -9.11 -14.46
CA LEU A 278 4.06 -9.73 -15.40
C LEU A 278 4.74 -10.95 -14.79
N TRP A 279 5.10 -10.91 -13.50
CA TRP A 279 5.66 -12.06 -12.80
C TRP A 279 4.68 -13.23 -12.68
N GLY A 280 3.43 -12.96 -12.26
CA GLY A 280 2.40 -13.99 -12.20
C GLY A 280 2.11 -14.60 -13.58
N ALA A 281 2.12 -13.77 -14.62
CA ALA A 281 1.93 -14.18 -16.00
C ALA A 281 3.09 -15.08 -16.48
N ALA A 282 4.33 -14.64 -16.30
CA ALA A 282 5.52 -15.39 -16.72
C ALA A 282 5.67 -16.72 -15.97
N THR A 283 5.26 -16.78 -14.70
CA THR A 283 5.31 -18.02 -13.90
C THR A 283 4.09 -18.94 -14.10
N GLY A 284 3.24 -18.66 -15.10
CA GLY A 284 2.09 -19.51 -15.46
C GLY A 284 0.93 -19.48 -14.47
N ARG A 285 0.92 -18.53 -13.52
CA ARG A 285 -0.14 -18.43 -12.48
C ARG A 285 -1.40 -17.80 -13.00
N VAL A 286 -1.34 -17.02 -14.08
CA VAL A 286 -2.53 -16.35 -14.63
C VAL A 286 -3.36 -17.35 -15.42
N ALA A 287 -4.50 -17.74 -14.86
CA ALA A 287 -5.46 -18.64 -15.50
C ALA A 287 -6.44 -17.91 -16.42
N GLY A 288 -6.73 -16.63 -16.17
CA GLY A 288 -7.66 -15.85 -17.01
C GLY A 288 -7.73 -14.37 -16.63
N THR A 289 -8.21 -13.53 -17.56
CA THR A 289 -8.30 -12.08 -17.36
C THR A 289 -9.64 -11.49 -17.81
N PHE A 290 -10.24 -10.66 -16.98
CA PHE A 290 -11.45 -9.89 -17.30
C PHE A 290 -11.08 -8.42 -17.35
N THR A 291 -11.50 -7.70 -18.38
CA THR A 291 -11.08 -6.31 -18.57
C THR A 291 -12.26 -5.41 -18.90
N SER A 292 -12.33 -4.28 -18.19
CA SER A 292 -13.24 -3.17 -18.49
C SER A 292 -12.43 -1.88 -18.63
N VAL A 293 -11.83 -1.65 -19.80
CA VAL A 293 -10.89 -0.54 -20.02
C VAL A 293 -11.52 0.83 -19.64
N PRO A 294 -10.90 1.61 -18.74
CA PRO A 294 -11.37 2.93 -18.37
C PRO A 294 -11.40 3.89 -19.57
N ARG A 295 -12.28 4.89 -19.55
CA ARG A 295 -12.34 5.92 -20.61
C ARG A 295 -11.05 6.76 -20.67
N ASN A 296 -10.51 7.12 -19.50
CA ASN A 296 -9.26 7.87 -19.39
C ASN A 296 -8.07 6.93 -19.59
N ASN A 297 -7.05 7.36 -20.33
CA ASN A 297 -5.84 6.58 -20.64
C ASN A 297 -6.18 5.17 -21.16
N SER A 298 -7.24 5.08 -21.96
CA SER A 298 -7.81 3.81 -22.43
C SER A 298 -6.79 3.00 -23.21
N PHE A 299 -5.97 3.67 -24.02
CA PHE A 299 -4.90 3.05 -24.79
C PHE A 299 -3.82 2.45 -23.88
N GLU A 300 -3.31 3.21 -22.92
CA GLU A 300 -2.24 2.80 -22.02
C GLU A 300 -2.67 1.64 -21.10
N HIS A 301 -3.94 1.64 -20.68
CA HIS A 301 -4.54 0.55 -19.93
C HIS A 301 -4.75 -0.70 -20.80
N ALA A 302 -5.28 -0.53 -22.02
CA ALA A 302 -5.45 -1.63 -22.98
C ALA A 302 -4.12 -2.29 -23.31
N LEU A 303 -3.08 -1.49 -23.59
CA LEU A 303 -1.74 -1.97 -23.92
C LEU A 303 -1.16 -2.85 -22.80
N ARG A 304 -1.26 -2.42 -21.54
CA ARG A 304 -0.79 -3.20 -20.38
C ARG A 304 -1.49 -4.54 -20.24
N VAL A 305 -2.81 -4.56 -20.44
CA VAL A 305 -3.59 -5.81 -20.40
C VAL A 305 -3.19 -6.73 -21.54
N VAL A 306 -3.04 -6.22 -22.76
CA VAL A 306 -2.57 -7.01 -23.91
C VAL A 306 -1.21 -7.62 -23.64
N VAL A 307 -0.25 -6.83 -23.15
CA VAL A 307 1.08 -7.31 -22.78
C VAL A 307 1.00 -8.41 -21.72
N ILE A 308 0.22 -8.23 -20.66
CA ILE A 308 0.05 -9.24 -19.61
C ILE A 308 -0.55 -10.53 -20.20
N ASN A 309 -1.54 -10.42 -21.08
CA ASN A 309 -2.16 -11.58 -21.70
C ASN A 309 -1.17 -12.36 -22.58
N GLU A 310 -0.34 -11.67 -23.36
CA GLU A 310 0.68 -12.32 -24.18
C GLU A 310 1.74 -13.02 -23.34
N VAL A 311 2.21 -12.37 -22.27
CA VAL A 311 3.15 -12.96 -21.32
C VAL A 311 2.51 -14.14 -20.58
N ALA A 312 1.23 -14.04 -20.22
CA ALA A 312 0.50 -15.11 -19.52
C ALA A 312 0.31 -16.33 -20.42
N ARG A 313 -0.03 -16.11 -21.70
CA ARG A 313 -0.16 -17.18 -22.69
C ARG A 313 1.14 -17.96 -22.84
N MET A 314 2.26 -17.24 -23.01
CA MET A 314 3.58 -17.87 -23.12
C MET A 314 4.02 -18.54 -21.80
N GLY A 315 3.82 -17.89 -20.66
CA GLY A 315 4.16 -18.44 -19.34
C GLY A 315 3.40 -19.70 -18.99
N ARG A 316 2.10 -19.73 -19.30
CA ARG A 316 1.25 -20.91 -19.12
C ARG A 316 1.66 -22.04 -20.06
N GLN A 317 1.93 -21.75 -21.33
CA GLN A 317 2.45 -22.73 -22.27
C GLN A 317 3.74 -23.39 -21.74
N ILE A 318 4.72 -22.60 -21.30
CA ILE A 318 5.99 -23.13 -20.76
C ILE A 318 5.76 -23.96 -19.49
N MET A 319 4.85 -23.51 -18.61
CA MET A 319 4.49 -24.26 -17.40
C MET A 319 3.86 -25.61 -17.73
N CYS A 320 2.90 -25.66 -18.66
CA CYS A 320 2.29 -26.90 -19.13
C CYS A 320 3.32 -27.84 -19.77
N GLU A 321 4.20 -27.33 -20.65
CA GLU A 321 5.32 -28.08 -21.25
C GLU A 321 6.23 -28.67 -20.17
N SER A 322 6.53 -27.92 -19.11
CA SER A 322 7.40 -28.38 -18.01
C SER A 322 6.78 -29.46 -17.12
N MET A 323 5.45 -29.47 -17.04
CA MET A 323 4.67 -30.40 -16.20
C MET A 323 4.15 -31.60 -17.00
N ASP A 324 4.45 -31.67 -18.30
CA ASP A 324 3.94 -32.68 -19.23
C ASP A 324 2.40 -32.79 -19.21
N VAL A 325 1.72 -31.64 -19.17
CA VAL A 325 0.26 -31.55 -19.22
C VAL A 325 -0.18 -30.83 -20.50
N PRO A 326 -1.39 -31.12 -21.03
CA PRO A 326 -1.93 -30.38 -22.15
C PRO A 326 -1.98 -28.88 -21.86
N ASN A 327 -1.63 -28.06 -22.86
CA ASN A 327 -1.85 -26.63 -22.78
C ASN A 327 -3.35 -26.37 -22.62
N ASP A 328 -3.72 -25.74 -21.51
CA ASP A 328 -5.10 -25.41 -21.18
C ASP A 328 -5.49 -24.00 -21.65
N ASP A 329 -4.56 -23.29 -22.31
CA ASP A 329 -4.62 -21.89 -22.74
C ASP A 329 -4.97 -20.93 -21.58
N VAL A 330 -4.67 -19.64 -21.75
CA VAL A 330 -5.20 -18.63 -20.81
C VAL A 330 -6.68 -18.47 -21.10
N ALA A 331 -7.51 -18.82 -20.12
CA ALA A 331 -8.95 -18.77 -20.24
C ALA A 331 -9.42 -17.32 -20.33
N MET A 332 -9.70 -16.90 -21.57
CA MET A 332 -10.68 -15.87 -21.94
C MET A 332 -10.34 -14.44 -21.48
N CYS A 333 -9.89 -13.59 -22.42
CA CYS A 333 -9.93 -12.15 -22.25
C CYS A 333 -11.33 -11.63 -22.62
N ILE A 334 -12.21 -11.41 -21.65
CA ILE A 334 -13.52 -10.79 -21.91
C ILE A 334 -13.38 -9.27 -21.86
N TRP A 335 -13.61 -8.64 -23.01
CA TRP A 335 -13.71 -7.19 -23.14
C TRP A 335 -15.15 -6.75 -22.92
N ALA A 336 -15.44 -6.13 -21.77
CA ALA A 336 -16.70 -5.43 -21.57
C ALA A 336 -16.48 -3.95 -21.93
N SER A 337 -16.85 -3.55 -23.14
CA SER A 337 -16.89 -2.11 -23.47
C SER A 337 -18.03 -1.46 -22.68
N SER A 338 -17.76 -0.35 -22.01
CA SER A 338 -18.76 0.45 -21.28
C SER A 338 -19.82 1.13 -22.17
N GLN A 339 -19.98 0.73 -23.44
CA GLN A 339 -20.98 1.28 -24.36
C GLN A 339 -22.43 0.88 -24.03
N SER A 340 -22.70 0.09 -22.98
CA SER A 340 -24.05 -0.43 -22.71
C SER A 340 -24.76 0.10 -21.47
N GLN A 341 -24.30 1.19 -20.82
CA GLN A 341 -25.02 1.75 -19.66
C GLN A 341 -25.42 3.24 -19.73
N GLU A 342 -25.18 3.94 -20.83
CA GLU A 342 -25.66 5.32 -21.03
C GLU A 342 -26.39 5.41 -22.38
N GLY A 343 -27.65 4.95 -22.42
CA GLY A 343 -28.46 5.06 -23.65
C GLY A 343 -29.86 4.44 -23.62
N LEU A 344 -30.41 4.11 -22.45
CA LEU A 344 -31.73 3.44 -22.35
C LEU A 344 -32.70 4.12 -21.39
N TRP A 345 -32.59 5.45 -21.24
CA TRP A 345 -33.59 6.27 -20.55
C TRP A 345 -34.08 7.49 -21.35
N ASP A 346 -33.73 7.62 -22.63
CA ASP A 346 -34.24 8.69 -23.49
C ASP A 346 -34.66 8.15 -24.86
N ILE A 347 -35.73 7.34 -24.92
CA ILE A 347 -36.58 7.19 -26.12
C ILE A 347 -38.03 6.99 -25.67
N HIS A 348 -38.82 8.07 -25.81
CA HIS A 348 -40.28 8.24 -25.83
C HIS A 348 -41.18 7.65 -24.73
#